data_AF-A0A0R1JK15-F1
#
_entry.id   AF-A0A0R1JK15-F1
#
_cell.length_a   1.000
_cell.length_b   1.000
_cell.length_c   1.000
_cell.angle_alpha   90.00
_cell.angle_beta   90.00
_cell.angle_gamma   90.00
#
_symmetry.space_group_name_H-M   'P 1'
#
loop_
_entity.id
_entity.type
_entity.pdbx_description
1 polymer ?
#
loop_
_entity_poly.entity_id
_entity_poly.type
_entity_poly.pdbx_seq_one_letter_code
_entity_poly.pdbx_strand_id
1 'polypeptide(L)'
;MTRQPLAQAEIARRRTEIHQAARAVIAAAPYSATLVNQLVTKSGYDRRMIFRCYRNKEEIFGDVLREEYARWCTMSLKALLPFNEEKIRQHLIRYTTNEPRLAHLIAGLPAILAGLVSGRQAQLLNQLDALAAPAGSELDARLPFFMPGYGRRVAHGDAAGAGAGDGARRAEPRAASRGASANGGAASRVGRAHRDGPAGRLAGPGRTE
;
A
#
# COMPACT_ATOMS: atom_id res chain seq x y z
N MET A 1 6.70 -17.39 41.16
CA MET A 1 6.02 -16.30 40.42
C MET A 1 5.92 -16.65 38.93
N THR A 2 4.93 -17.45 38.50
CA THR A 2 4.87 -18.05 37.14
C THR A 2 3.51 -17.88 36.45
N ARG A 3 2.70 -16.87 36.82
CA ARG A 3 1.35 -16.64 36.24
C ARG A 3 1.32 -15.85 34.92
N GLN A 4 2.45 -15.31 34.45
CA GLN A 4 2.50 -14.46 33.25
C GLN A 4 2.34 -15.16 31.88
N PRO A 5 2.80 -16.40 31.62
CA PRO A 5 2.79 -16.96 30.27
C PRO A 5 1.38 -17.36 29.79
N LEU A 6 0.51 -17.83 30.70
CA LEU A 6 -0.85 -18.26 30.35
C LEU A 6 -1.74 -17.08 29.90
N ALA A 7 -1.55 -15.90 30.50
CA ALA A 7 -2.30 -14.71 30.12
C ALA A 7 -1.90 -14.19 28.73
N GLN A 8 -0.62 -14.28 28.37
CA GLN A 8 -0.13 -13.87 27.05
C GLN A 8 -0.60 -14.83 25.95
N ALA A 9 -0.58 -16.14 26.19
CA ALA A 9 -1.06 -17.14 25.26
C ALA A 9 -2.56 -16.95 24.94
N GLU A 10 -3.38 -16.68 25.96
CA GLU A 10 -4.80 -16.42 25.78
C GLU A 10 -5.08 -15.14 24.99
N ILE A 11 -4.31 -14.07 25.24
CA ILE A 11 -4.41 -12.83 24.45
C ILE A 11 -4.02 -13.09 22.99
N ALA A 12 -2.96 -13.85 22.75
CA ALA A 12 -2.53 -14.22 21.40
C ALA A 12 -3.62 -15.03 20.67
N ARG A 13 -4.25 -16.00 21.34
CA ARG A 13 -5.37 -16.77 20.77
C ARG A 13 -6.53 -15.86 20.35
N ARG A 14 -6.95 -14.96 21.24
CA ARG A 14 -8.03 -14.00 20.95
C ARG A 14 -7.70 -13.07 19.79
N ARG A 15 -6.44 -12.62 19.68
CA ARG A 15 -5.98 -11.82 18.54
C ARG A 15 -6.13 -12.57 17.23
N THR A 16 -5.74 -13.85 17.19
CA THR A 16 -5.91 -14.70 16.00
C THR A 16 -7.38 -14.81 15.58
N GLU A 17 -8.28 -15.01 16.54
CA GLU A 17 -9.73 -15.09 16.27
C GLU A 17 -10.31 -13.75 15.79
N ILE A 18 -9.86 -12.62 16.37
CA ILE A 18 -10.23 -11.27 15.92
C ILE A 18 -9.71 -11.02 14.49
N HIS A 19 -8.49 -11.43 14.16
CA HIS A 19 -7.95 -11.31 12.79
C HIS A 19 -8.77 -12.14 11.80
N GLN A 20 -9.16 -13.35 12.16
CA GLN A 20 -10.01 -14.19 11.31
C GLN A 20 -11.36 -13.51 11.04
N ALA A 21 -11.99 -12.95 12.07
CA ALA A 21 -13.21 -12.16 11.93
C ALA A 21 -13.01 -10.92 11.05
N ALA A 22 -11.91 -10.18 11.25
CA ALA A 22 -11.58 -9.00 10.46
C ALA A 22 -11.35 -9.33 8.98
N ARG A 23 -10.70 -10.46 8.67
CA ARG A 23 -10.56 -10.97 7.30
C ARG A 23 -11.91 -11.29 6.67
N ALA A 24 -12.85 -11.86 7.43
CA ALA A 24 -14.20 -12.13 6.94
C ALA A 24 -15.00 -10.84 6.69
N VAL A 25 -14.85 -9.83 7.56
CA VAL A 25 -15.50 -8.52 7.38
C VAL A 25 -14.96 -7.79 6.16
N ILE A 26 -13.63 -7.73 5.99
CA ILE A 26 -13.02 -7.01 4.86
C ILE A 26 -13.19 -7.75 3.53
N ALA A 27 -13.48 -9.05 3.55
CA ALA A 27 -13.87 -9.78 2.34
C ALA A 27 -15.24 -9.33 1.82
N ALA A 28 -16.14 -8.91 2.72
CA ALA A 28 -17.51 -8.53 2.36
C ALA A 28 -17.64 -7.05 1.94
N ALA A 29 -16.80 -6.16 2.48
CA ALA A 29 -16.90 -4.72 2.23
C ALA A 29 -15.53 -4.02 2.29
N PRO A 30 -15.35 -2.88 1.60
CA PRO A 30 -14.12 -2.09 1.68
C PRO A 30 -13.92 -1.51 3.08
N TYR A 31 -12.67 -1.20 3.43
CA TYR A 31 -12.29 -0.73 4.76
C TYR A 31 -13.15 0.45 5.27
N SER A 32 -13.47 1.40 4.40
CA SER A 32 -14.30 2.57 4.74
C SER A 32 -15.71 2.21 5.22
N ALA A 33 -16.27 1.10 4.75
CA ALA A 33 -17.60 0.61 5.12
C ALA A 33 -17.56 -0.36 6.32
N THR A 34 -16.36 -0.73 6.81
CA THR A 34 -16.24 -1.67 7.94
C THR A 34 -16.52 -0.98 9.27
N LEU A 35 -17.38 -1.60 10.07
CA LEU A 35 -17.75 -1.11 11.39
C LEU A 35 -17.27 -2.08 12.48
N VAL A 36 -16.93 -1.53 13.66
CA VAL A 36 -16.55 -2.35 14.83
C VAL A 36 -17.66 -3.31 15.24
N ASN A 37 -18.93 -2.92 15.07
CA ASN A 37 -20.06 -3.81 15.35
C ASN A 37 -20.05 -5.07 14.46
N GLN A 38 -19.58 -4.98 13.22
CA GLN A 38 -19.44 -6.16 12.36
C GLN A 38 -18.35 -7.10 12.88
N LEU A 39 -17.25 -6.55 13.43
CA LEU A 39 -16.21 -7.35 14.09
C LEU A 39 -16.74 -8.04 15.35
N VAL A 40 -17.53 -7.35 16.16
CA VAL A 40 -18.22 -7.93 17.34
C VAL A 40 -19.09 -9.10 16.91
N THR A 41 -19.96 -8.91 15.91
CA THR A 41 -20.84 -9.97 15.40
C THR A 41 -20.05 -11.15 14.82
N LYS A 42 -18.97 -10.90 14.07
CA LYS A 42 -18.19 -11.97 13.42
C LYS A 42 -17.26 -12.72 14.36
N SER A 43 -16.71 -12.05 15.37
CA SER A 43 -15.76 -12.66 16.32
C SER A 43 -16.45 -13.31 17.52
N GLY A 44 -17.69 -12.92 17.83
CA GLY A 44 -18.40 -13.34 19.04
C GLY A 44 -17.91 -12.65 20.32
N TYR A 45 -16.93 -11.74 20.21
CA TYR A 45 -16.41 -10.97 21.33
C TYR A 45 -17.14 -9.64 21.49
N ASP A 46 -17.34 -9.23 22.74
CA ASP A 46 -17.85 -7.90 23.02
C ASP A 46 -16.84 -6.81 22.64
N ARG A 47 -17.36 -5.59 22.45
CA ARG A 47 -16.54 -4.43 22.06
C ARG A 47 -15.40 -4.17 23.06
N ARG A 48 -15.64 -4.39 24.36
CA ARG A 48 -14.65 -4.18 25.41
C ARG A 48 -13.51 -5.19 25.33
N MET A 49 -13.78 -6.46 25.01
CA MET A 49 -12.73 -7.46 24.80
C MET A 49 -11.86 -7.13 23.58
N ILE A 50 -12.47 -6.74 22.46
CA ILE A 50 -11.73 -6.35 21.26
C ILE A 50 -10.75 -5.20 21.60
N PHE A 51 -11.23 -4.17 22.31
CA PHE A 51 -10.40 -3.03 22.69
C PHE A 51 -9.45 -3.29 23.88
N ARG A 52 -9.56 -4.47 24.52
CA ARG A 52 -8.54 -4.94 25.45
C ARG A 52 -7.34 -5.54 24.70
N CYS A 53 -7.57 -6.10 23.52
CA CYS A 53 -6.53 -6.68 22.66
C CYS A 53 -5.88 -5.64 21.72
N TYR A 54 -6.64 -4.64 21.29
CA TYR A 54 -6.23 -3.59 20.35
C TYR A 54 -6.65 -2.22 20.84
N ARG A 55 -5.91 -1.17 20.51
CA ARG A 55 -6.29 0.19 20.90
C ARG A 55 -7.47 0.73 20.10
N ASN A 56 -7.51 0.42 18.81
CA ASN A 56 -8.50 0.94 17.88
C ASN A 56 -8.72 -0.04 16.70
N LYS A 57 -9.63 0.33 15.79
CA LYS A 57 -9.98 -0.49 14.62
C LYS A 57 -8.79 -0.58 13.65
N GLU A 58 -8.01 0.49 13.58
CA GLU A 58 -6.88 0.66 12.68
C GLU A 58 -5.73 -0.29 13.01
N GLU A 59 -5.45 -0.52 14.29
CA GLU A 59 -4.46 -1.54 14.71
C GLU A 59 -4.86 -2.94 14.25
N ILE A 60 -6.15 -3.30 14.35
CA ILE A 60 -6.66 -4.60 13.89
C ILE A 60 -6.41 -4.78 12.38
N PHE A 61 -6.81 -3.79 11.59
CA PHE A 61 -6.68 -3.87 10.14
C PHE A 61 -5.25 -3.64 9.65
N GLY A 62 -4.40 -2.94 10.40
CA GLY A 62 -2.96 -2.85 10.13
C GLY A 62 -2.28 -4.21 10.27
N ASP A 63 -2.58 -4.96 11.33
CA ASP A 63 -2.06 -6.31 11.51
C ASP A 63 -2.59 -7.28 10.44
N VAL A 64 -3.89 -7.20 10.10
CA VAL A 64 -4.48 -8.00 9.01
C VAL A 64 -3.89 -7.64 7.65
N LEU A 65 -3.64 -6.37 7.37
CA LEU A 65 -2.97 -5.92 6.15
C LEU A 65 -1.59 -6.55 6.04
N ARG A 66 -0.77 -6.51 7.09
CA ARG A 66 0.55 -7.13 7.11
C ARG A 66 0.48 -8.63 6.76
N GLU A 67 -0.48 -9.35 7.33
CA GLU A 67 -0.68 -10.78 7.07
C GLU A 67 -1.14 -11.08 5.64
N GLU A 68 -2.10 -10.32 5.12
CA GLU A 68 -2.58 -10.48 3.74
C GLU A 68 -1.51 -10.06 2.72
N TYR A 69 -0.71 -9.03 3.03
CA TYR A 69 0.42 -8.60 2.20
C TYR A 69 1.51 -9.67 2.14
N ALA A 70 1.90 -10.25 3.28
CA ALA A 70 2.85 -11.37 3.33
C ALA A 70 2.37 -12.58 2.49
N ARG A 71 1.08 -12.91 2.61
CA ARG A 71 0.46 -13.98 1.80
C ARG A 71 0.52 -13.64 0.31
N TRP A 72 0.21 -12.40 -0.06
CA TRP A 72 0.27 -11.95 -1.45
C TRP A 72 1.68 -11.97 -2.03
N CYS A 73 2.71 -11.53 -1.29
CA CYS A 73 4.10 -11.64 -1.75
C CYS A 73 4.47 -13.09 -2.06
N THR A 74 4.14 -14.02 -1.15
CA THR A 74 4.44 -15.45 -1.33
C THR A 74 3.69 -16.04 -2.53
N MET A 75 2.41 -15.72 -2.71
CA MET A 75 1.62 -16.21 -3.83
C MET A 75 2.07 -15.60 -5.16
N SER A 76 2.47 -14.33 -5.16
CA SER A 76 2.98 -13.65 -6.35
C SER A 76 4.29 -14.27 -6.82
N LEU A 77 5.22 -14.59 -5.91
CA LEU A 77 6.43 -15.35 -6.27
C LEU A 77 6.09 -16.68 -6.93
N LYS A 78 5.18 -17.46 -6.35
CA LYS A 78 4.78 -18.77 -6.90
C LYS A 78 4.14 -18.65 -8.30
N ALA A 79 3.42 -17.57 -8.57
CA ALA A 79 2.79 -17.34 -9.87
C ALA A 79 3.76 -16.79 -10.93
N LEU A 80 4.65 -15.88 -10.53
CA LEU A 80 5.54 -15.14 -11.43
C LEU A 80 6.79 -15.94 -11.81
N LEU A 81 7.38 -16.72 -10.89
CA LEU A 81 8.66 -17.41 -11.12
C LEU A 81 8.64 -18.46 -12.24
N PRO A 82 7.57 -19.26 -12.44
CA PRO A 82 7.49 -20.17 -13.60
C PRO A 82 7.32 -19.45 -14.95
N PHE A 83 7.25 -18.11 -14.95
CA PHE A 83 7.01 -17.23 -16.10
C PHE A 83 5.99 -17.79 -17.09
N ASN A 84 4.76 -17.97 -16.62
CA ASN A 84 3.64 -18.43 -17.42
C ASN A 84 2.56 -17.35 -17.41
N GLU A 85 2.38 -16.69 -18.55
CA GLU A 85 1.46 -15.55 -18.70
C GLU A 85 0.05 -15.89 -18.22
N GLU A 86 -0.46 -17.08 -18.54
CA GLU A 86 -1.77 -17.53 -18.11
C GLU A 86 -1.86 -17.68 -16.58
N LYS A 87 -0.82 -18.19 -15.92
CA LYS A 87 -0.77 -18.26 -14.45
C LYS A 87 -0.70 -16.88 -13.81
N ILE A 88 0.02 -15.94 -14.42
CA ILE A 88 0.11 -14.55 -13.97
C ILE A 88 -1.25 -13.89 -14.10
N ARG A 89 -1.91 -14.04 -15.25
CA ARG A 89 -3.26 -13.54 -15.51
C ARG A 89 -4.27 -14.10 -14.51
N GLN A 90 -4.27 -15.41 -14.30
CA GLN A 90 -5.14 -16.08 -13.32
C GLN A 90 -4.89 -15.59 -11.89
N HIS A 91 -3.62 -15.38 -11.51
CA HIS A 91 -3.26 -14.81 -10.21
C HIS A 91 -3.82 -13.38 -10.06
N LEU A 92 -3.63 -12.52 -11.05
CA LEU A 92 -4.16 -11.15 -11.03
C LEU A 92 -5.69 -11.12 -10.98
N ILE A 93 -6.38 -11.95 -11.77
CA ILE A 93 -7.85 -12.08 -11.76
C ILE A 93 -8.32 -12.55 -10.38
N ARG A 94 -7.66 -13.55 -9.78
CA ARG A 94 -8.01 -14.06 -8.46
C ARG A 94 -7.95 -12.96 -7.40
N TYR A 95 -6.90 -12.14 -7.39
CA TYR A 95 -6.73 -11.09 -6.38
C TYR A 95 -7.62 -9.87 -6.59
N THR A 96 -7.97 -9.55 -7.84
CA THR A 96 -8.86 -8.43 -8.15
C THR A 96 -10.34 -8.79 -7.98
N THR A 97 -10.71 -10.03 -8.30
CA THR A 97 -12.13 -10.43 -8.43
C THR A 97 -12.58 -11.39 -7.33
N ASN A 98 -11.75 -12.37 -6.95
CA ASN A 98 -12.15 -13.46 -6.03
C ASN A 98 -11.71 -13.22 -4.59
N GLU A 99 -10.65 -12.45 -4.37
CA GLU A 99 -10.09 -12.20 -3.04
C GLU A 99 -9.84 -10.70 -2.81
N PRO A 100 -10.91 -9.87 -2.74
CA PRO A 100 -10.79 -8.41 -2.71
C PRO A 100 -10.22 -7.86 -1.40
N ARG A 101 -9.92 -8.73 -0.41
CA ARG A 101 -9.42 -8.37 0.91
C ARG A 101 -8.21 -7.43 0.83
N LEU A 102 -7.19 -7.81 0.07
CA LEU A 102 -5.98 -7.00 -0.04
C LEU A 102 -6.27 -5.68 -0.76
N ALA A 103 -7.06 -5.69 -1.82
CA ALA A 103 -7.45 -4.48 -2.54
C ALA A 103 -8.21 -3.50 -1.62
N HIS A 104 -9.17 -4.01 -0.84
CA HIS A 104 -9.91 -3.24 0.16
C HIS A 104 -9.00 -2.66 1.26
N LEU A 105 -7.98 -3.40 1.70
CA LEU A 105 -7.02 -2.94 2.70
C LEU A 105 -6.07 -1.89 2.12
N ILE A 106 -5.59 -2.07 0.89
CA ILE A 106 -4.73 -1.10 0.19
C ILE A 106 -5.48 0.21 -0.04
N ALA A 107 -6.74 0.14 -0.50
CA ALA A 107 -7.59 1.33 -0.65
C ALA A 107 -7.83 2.04 0.70
N GLY A 108 -7.89 1.29 1.79
CA GLY A 108 -8.02 1.81 3.15
C GLY A 108 -6.71 2.24 3.81
N LEU A 109 -5.55 1.98 3.20
CA LEU A 109 -4.24 2.18 3.83
C LEU A 109 -4.04 3.61 4.37
N PRO A 110 -4.40 4.69 3.64
CA PRO A 110 -4.25 6.04 4.18
C PRO A 110 -5.03 6.25 5.49
N ALA A 111 -6.25 5.72 5.57
CA ALA A 111 -7.09 5.84 6.76
C ALA A 111 -6.58 4.95 7.92
N ILE A 112 -6.10 3.75 7.61
CA ILE A 112 -5.46 2.86 8.58
C ILE A 112 -4.24 3.57 9.18
N LEU A 113 -3.34 4.08 8.35
CA LEU A 113 -2.16 4.80 8.82
C LEU A 113 -2.56 6.01 9.66
N ALA A 114 -3.50 6.83 9.19
CA ALA A 114 -3.92 8.04 9.90
C ALA A 114 -4.43 7.78 11.33
N GLY A 115 -5.07 6.63 11.60
CA GLY A 115 -5.52 6.28 12.96
C GLY A 115 -4.51 5.50 13.81
N LEU A 116 -3.35 5.12 13.25
CA LEU A 116 -2.24 4.57 14.04
C LEU A 116 -1.41 5.69 14.68
N VAL A 117 -0.81 5.41 15.84
CA VAL A 117 0.20 6.31 16.43
C VAL A 117 1.46 6.32 15.54
N SER A 118 2.16 7.44 15.43
CA SER A 118 3.32 7.61 14.52
C SER A 118 4.36 6.49 14.61
N GLY A 119 4.69 6.01 15.82
CA GLY A 119 5.61 4.87 15.99
C GLY A 119 5.08 3.56 15.39
N ARG A 120 3.76 3.33 15.48
CA ARG A 120 3.09 2.17 14.87
C ARG A 120 2.96 2.31 13.36
N GLN A 121 2.76 3.52 12.85
CA GLN A 121 2.77 3.79 11.40
C GLN A 121 4.13 3.39 10.80
N ALA A 122 5.22 3.92 11.37
CA ALA A 122 6.57 3.60 10.93
C ALA A 122 6.87 2.10 11.05
N GLN A 123 6.45 1.47 12.15
CA GLN A 123 6.60 0.03 12.32
C GLN A 123 5.87 -0.77 11.24
N LEU A 124 4.62 -0.43 10.93
CA LEU A 124 3.84 -1.12 9.90
C LEU A 124 4.49 -0.96 8.52
N LEU A 125 4.89 0.25 8.15
CA LEU A 125 5.56 0.49 6.86
C LEU A 125 6.86 -0.28 6.75
N ASN A 126 7.72 -0.23 7.78
CA ASN A 126 8.96 -1.01 7.81
C ASN A 126 8.71 -2.52 7.70
N GLN A 127 7.61 -3.02 8.29
CA GLN A 127 7.24 -4.43 8.18
C GLN A 127 6.76 -4.78 6.77
N LEU A 128 6.00 -3.91 6.10
CA LEU A 128 5.59 -4.11 4.72
C LEU A 128 6.80 -4.11 3.79
N ASP A 129 7.74 -3.18 3.97
CA ASP A 129 8.99 -3.12 3.20
C ASP A 129 9.84 -4.38 3.42
N ALA A 130 9.97 -4.84 4.67
CA ALA A 130 10.70 -6.06 5.00
C ALA A 130 10.05 -7.32 4.41
N LEU A 131 8.73 -7.33 4.19
CA LEU A 131 8.03 -8.41 3.49
C LEU A 131 8.22 -8.35 1.97
N ALA A 132 8.30 -7.13 1.41
CA ALA A 132 8.48 -6.93 -0.02
C ALA A 132 9.93 -7.22 -0.47
N ALA A 133 10.93 -6.86 0.34
CA ALA A 133 12.33 -6.92 -0.06
C ALA A 133 12.81 -8.32 -0.51
N PRO A 134 12.53 -9.43 0.21
CA PRO A 134 12.94 -10.76 -0.24
C PRO A 134 12.22 -11.18 -1.53
N ALA A 135 10.94 -10.82 -1.67
CA ALA A 135 10.18 -11.13 -2.87
C ALA A 135 10.70 -10.36 -4.08
N GLY A 136 11.04 -9.08 -3.92
CA GLY A 136 11.69 -8.27 -4.96
C GLY A 136 13.02 -8.88 -5.40
N SER A 137 13.91 -9.16 -4.44
CA SER A 137 15.22 -9.77 -4.74
C SER A 137 15.11 -11.12 -5.47
N GLU A 138 14.14 -11.96 -5.10
CA GLU A 138 13.94 -13.26 -5.75
C GLU A 138 13.42 -13.12 -7.19
N LEU A 139 12.51 -12.15 -7.43
CA LEU A 139 12.04 -11.84 -8.78
C LEU A 139 13.17 -11.29 -9.63
N ASP A 140 13.95 -10.33 -9.12
CA ASP A 140 15.09 -9.74 -9.81
C ASP A 140 16.15 -10.79 -10.19
N ALA A 141 16.40 -11.76 -9.30
CA ALA A 141 17.38 -12.82 -9.53
C ALA A 141 16.94 -13.83 -10.61
N ARG A 142 15.64 -14.12 -10.71
CA ARG A 142 15.11 -15.21 -11.56
C ARG A 142 14.39 -14.77 -12.82
N LEU A 143 13.96 -13.51 -12.89
CA LEU A 143 13.30 -12.93 -14.05
C LEU A 143 14.18 -11.82 -14.61
N PRO A 144 15.27 -12.16 -15.33
CA PRO A 144 16.24 -11.17 -15.83
C PRO A 144 15.65 -10.15 -16.81
N PHE A 145 14.45 -10.41 -17.35
CA PHE A 145 13.70 -9.47 -18.20
C PHE A 145 12.96 -8.37 -17.43
N PHE A 146 12.69 -8.55 -16.13
CA PHE A 146 12.37 -7.43 -15.24
C PHE A 146 13.70 -6.80 -14.80
N MET A 147 14.28 -5.94 -15.65
CA MET A 147 15.65 -5.47 -15.43
C MET A 147 15.85 -4.78 -14.07
N PRO A 148 16.96 -5.05 -13.37
CA PRO A 148 17.38 -4.28 -12.22
C PRO A 148 17.73 -2.84 -12.66
N GLY A 149 16.96 -1.84 -12.21
CA GLY A 149 17.28 -0.42 -12.48
C GLY A 149 16.10 0.54 -12.74
N TYR A 150 14.88 0.06 -12.96
CA TYR A 150 13.72 0.96 -13.18
C TYR A 150 13.20 1.67 -11.92
N GLY A 151 13.74 1.36 -10.73
CA GLY A 151 13.44 2.07 -9.49
C GLY A 151 14.55 2.97 -8.95
N ARG A 152 15.83 2.75 -9.28
CA ARG A 152 16.96 3.55 -8.78
C ARG A 152 18.28 3.13 -9.43
N ARG A 153 18.70 3.88 -10.44
CA ARG A 153 20.01 4.54 -10.59
C ARG A 153 20.08 5.06 -12.02
N VAL A 154 19.68 6.31 -12.20
CA VAL A 154 20.35 7.16 -13.18
C VAL A 154 21.78 7.24 -12.67
N ALA A 155 22.66 6.42 -13.25
CA ALA A 155 24.09 6.60 -13.09
C ALA A 155 24.40 7.96 -13.71
N HIS A 156 24.65 8.96 -12.86
CA HIS A 156 25.52 10.04 -13.28
C HIS A 156 26.82 9.38 -13.71
N GLY A 157 27.15 9.57 -14.99
CA GLY A 157 28.23 8.87 -15.64
C GLY A 157 29.57 9.17 -15.00
N ASP A 158 30.31 8.13 -14.71
CA ASP A 158 31.77 8.16 -14.76
C ASP A 158 32.18 7.26 -15.92
N ALA A 159 32.36 7.90 -17.07
CA ALA A 159 33.16 7.38 -18.14
C ALA A 159 34.63 7.43 -17.69
N ALA A 160 35.16 6.31 -17.23
CA ALA A 160 36.59 6.14 -17.02
C ALA A 160 36.97 4.70 -17.36
N GLY A 161 37.77 4.52 -18.42
CA GLY A 161 38.56 3.30 -18.60
C GLY A 161 38.41 2.53 -19.91
N ALA A 162 38.09 3.18 -21.04
CA ALA A 162 38.46 2.64 -22.35
C ALA A 162 39.50 3.57 -22.98
N GLY A 163 40.77 3.20 -22.81
CA GLY A 163 41.90 3.98 -23.30
C GLY A 163 43.18 3.14 -23.36
N ALA A 164 43.33 2.36 -24.42
CA ALA A 164 44.62 1.95 -24.96
C ALA A 164 44.50 1.97 -26.49
N GLY A 165 44.62 3.18 -27.04
CA GLY A 165 44.55 3.48 -28.47
C GLY A 165 45.30 4.78 -28.68
N ASP A 166 46.62 4.67 -28.63
CA ASP A 166 47.59 5.72 -28.88
C ASP A 166 47.48 6.15 -30.35
N GLY A 167 47.23 7.44 -30.60
CA GLY A 167 46.78 7.92 -31.91
C GLY A 167 46.69 9.43 -32.02
N ALA A 168 47.83 10.10 -31.80
CA ALA A 168 48.27 11.34 -32.43
C ALA A 168 47.21 12.37 -32.90
N ARG A 169 47.08 13.40 -32.05
CA ARG A 169 46.82 14.83 -32.33
C ARG A 169 46.91 15.29 -33.80
N ARG A 170 45.86 16.00 -34.26
CA ARG A 170 46.03 17.19 -35.13
C ARG A 170 44.83 18.16 -35.04
N ALA A 171 45.15 19.37 -34.58
CA ALA A 171 44.67 20.71 -34.97
C ALA A 171 43.21 21.18 -34.73
N GLU A 172 43.13 22.16 -33.82
CA GLU A 172 42.18 23.29 -33.66
C GLU A 172 41.88 24.14 -34.94
N PRO A 173 41.17 25.32 -34.87
CA PRO A 173 39.87 25.70 -34.27
C PRO A 173 39.02 26.64 -35.21
N ARG A 174 37.94 27.25 -34.65
CA ARG A 174 37.10 28.40 -35.12
C ARG A 174 35.72 28.01 -35.69
N ALA A 175 34.61 28.72 -35.47
CA ALA A 175 34.32 30.02 -34.86
C ALA A 175 32.86 30.07 -34.34
N ALA A 176 32.61 31.06 -33.46
CA ALA A 176 31.34 31.39 -32.84
C ALA A 176 30.35 32.14 -33.75
N SER A 177 29.05 31.99 -33.47
CA SER A 177 28.01 33.03 -33.55
C SER A 177 26.84 32.55 -32.68
N ARG A 178 26.51 33.13 -31.51
CA ARG A 178 25.85 34.41 -31.18
C ARG A 178 24.56 34.71 -31.97
N GLY A 179 23.45 34.67 -31.23
CA GLY A 179 22.11 35.19 -31.54
C GLY A 179 21.12 34.53 -30.55
N ALA A 180 20.95 34.98 -29.31
CA ALA A 180 20.33 36.20 -28.80
C ALA A 180 18.82 36.31 -29.07
N SER A 181 18.09 36.53 -27.96
CA SER A 181 16.73 37.10 -27.83
C SER A 181 15.52 36.23 -28.22
N ALA A 182 14.36 36.33 -27.58
CA ALA A 182 13.91 36.90 -26.30
C ALA A 182 12.39 36.64 -26.21
N ASN A 183 11.89 36.69 -24.98
CA ASN A 183 10.58 37.25 -24.59
C ASN A 183 9.26 36.49 -24.79
N GLY A 184 8.45 36.63 -23.74
CA GLY A 184 6.99 36.52 -23.71
C GLY A 184 6.53 35.36 -22.83
N GLY A 185 6.12 35.51 -21.56
CA GLY A 185 5.60 36.66 -20.86
C GLY A 185 4.12 36.41 -20.49
N ALA A 186 3.83 36.48 -19.17
CA ALA A 186 2.55 36.81 -18.55
C ALA A 186 1.37 35.82 -18.72
N ALA A 187 0.36 35.73 -17.85
CA ALA A 187 0.12 36.13 -16.48
C ALA A 187 -1.31 35.62 -16.12
N SER A 188 -1.53 35.41 -14.83
CA SER A 188 -2.79 35.42 -14.06
C SER A 188 -4.13 35.78 -14.74
N ARG A 189 -5.18 35.02 -14.39
CA ARG A 189 -6.51 35.50 -13.92
C ARG A 189 -7.32 34.30 -13.38
N VAL A 190 -7.65 34.23 -12.09
CA VAL A 190 -8.82 34.81 -11.40
C VAL A 190 -10.16 34.33 -11.95
N GLY A 191 -10.87 33.54 -11.14
CA GLY A 191 -12.30 33.26 -11.26
C GLY A 191 -12.86 32.88 -9.89
N ARG A 192 -13.57 33.82 -9.26
CA ARG A 192 -14.11 33.77 -7.89
C ARG A 192 -15.63 33.58 -7.96
N ALA A 193 -16.15 32.77 -7.03
CA ALA A 193 -17.48 32.81 -6.40
C ALA A 193 -18.77 32.65 -7.23
N HIS A 194 -19.64 31.73 -6.77
CA HIS A 194 -21.04 32.06 -6.48
C HIS A 194 -21.58 31.25 -5.30
N ARG A 195 -22.22 31.94 -4.36
CA ARG A 195 -23.06 31.40 -3.28
C ARG A 195 -24.46 31.06 -3.82
N ASP A 196 -25.15 30.12 -3.17
CA ASP A 196 -26.42 30.33 -2.41
C ASP A 196 -27.20 29.01 -2.22
N GLY A 197 -27.69 28.77 -0.99
CA GLY A 197 -28.72 27.75 -0.66
C GLY A 197 -30.14 28.26 -1.00
N PRO A 198 -31.27 27.68 -0.50
CA PRO A 198 -31.44 26.97 0.79
C PRO A 198 -32.45 25.79 0.85
N ALA A 199 -32.50 25.16 2.04
CA ALA A 199 -33.65 24.62 2.79
C ALA A 199 -34.82 23.87 2.10
N GLY A 200 -35.00 22.60 2.48
CA GLY A 200 -36.29 21.89 2.46
C GLY A 200 -36.43 21.04 3.72
N ARG A 201 -37.37 21.40 4.60
CA ARG A 201 -37.72 20.79 5.89
C ARG A 201 -39.11 20.15 5.77
N LEU A 202 -39.45 19.27 6.72
CA LEU A 202 -40.76 18.68 7.06
C LEU A 202 -41.14 17.41 6.29
N ALA A 203 -41.89 16.45 6.80
CA ALA A 203 -42.23 15.90 8.13
C ALA A 203 -43.27 14.79 7.82
N GLY A 204 -43.33 13.71 8.60
CA GLY A 204 -44.51 12.84 8.60
C GLY A 204 -44.26 11.39 9.03
N PRO A 205 -44.75 10.97 10.21
CA PRO A 205 -44.77 9.58 10.65
C PRO A 205 -46.10 8.89 10.24
N GLY A 206 -46.04 7.61 9.89
CA GLY A 206 -47.22 6.76 9.68
C GLY A 206 -47.12 5.49 10.53
N ARG A 207 -47.89 5.46 11.63
CA ARG A 207 -48.28 4.27 12.39
C ARG A 207 -49.77 4.03 12.15
N THR A 208 -50.12 2.82 11.74
CA THR A 208 -51.43 2.14 11.75
C THR A 208 -51.10 0.69 11.39
N GLU A 209 -51.47 -0.39 12.05
CA GLU A 209 -52.24 -0.72 13.26
C GLU A 209 -51.59 -1.99 13.85
#